data_AF-A0A2W7MPN5-F1
#
_entry.id   AF-A0A2W7MPN5-F1
#
_cell.length_a   1.000
_cell.length_b   1.000
_cell.length_c   1.000
_cell.angle_alpha   90.00
_cell.angle_beta   90.00
_cell.angle_gamma   90.00
#
_symmetry.space_group_name_H-M   'P 1'
#
loop_
_entity.id
_entity.type
_entity.pdbx_description
1 polymer ?
#
loop_
_entity_poly.entity_id
_entity_poly.type
_entity_poly.pdbx_seq_one_letter_code
_entity_poly.pdbx_strand_id
1 'polypeptide(L)'
;MDPLLGVASITIVRRSVPLRRFYSASGHNSLYQFWTHENHAERIYSDKFIEQKIEYIHQNPVRASYVRLPEDFVFSSASNYAGLPSVLEVEIMSLARKTIK
;
A
#
# COMPACT_ATOMS: atom_id res chain seq x y z
N MET A 1 24.75 -16.19 -7.72
CA MET A 1 24.47 -14.98 -6.92
C MET A 1 23.53 -14.14 -7.76
N ASP A 2 22.22 -14.42 -7.67
CA ASP A 2 21.24 -13.93 -8.64
C ASP A 2 20.70 -12.54 -8.23
N PRO A 3 20.67 -11.50 -9.09
CA PRO A 3 20.31 -10.12 -8.72
C PRO A 3 18.82 -9.76 -8.91
N LEU A 4 17.92 -10.73 -9.07
CA LEU A 4 16.54 -10.47 -9.55
C LEU A 4 15.43 -10.77 -8.54
N LEU A 5 15.37 -10.07 -7.41
CA LEU A 5 14.15 -10.05 -6.60
C LEU A 5 13.82 -8.63 -6.15
N GLY A 6 13.04 -7.95 -6.98
CA GLY A 6 12.45 -6.65 -6.68
C GLY A 6 11.62 -6.74 -5.40
N VAL A 7 12.06 -6.03 -4.37
CA VAL A 7 11.31 -5.83 -3.13
C VAL A 7 10.11 -4.94 -3.43
N ALA A 8 8.91 -5.51 -3.47
CA ALA A 8 7.68 -4.73 -3.48
C ALA A 8 7.53 -4.05 -2.11
N SER A 9 7.95 -2.78 -2.01
CA SER A 9 7.62 -1.95 -0.84
C SER A 9 6.15 -1.55 -0.95
N ILE A 10 5.31 -2.14 -0.10
CA ILE A 10 3.97 -1.62 0.15
C ILE A 10 4.16 -0.41 1.08
N THR A 11 4.24 0.79 0.51
CA THR A 11 4.27 2.03 1.28
C THR A 11 2.90 2.27 1.88
N ILE A 12 2.68 1.83 3.12
CA ILE A 12 1.53 2.25 3.93
C ILE A 12 1.84 3.66 4.45
N VAL A 13 1.27 4.69 3.81
CA VAL A 13 1.33 6.07 4.34
C VAL A 13 0.46 6.13 5.60
N ARG A 14 1.08 5.92 6.77
CA ARG A 14 0.39 5.93 8.07
C ARG A 14 0.23 7.31 8.71
N ARG A 15 0.54 8.38 7.97
CA ARG A 15 0.35 9.77 8.40
C ARG A 15 -0.28 10.57 7.27
N SER A 16 -1.44 11.18 7.53
CA SER A 16 -1.90 12.32 6.75
C SER A 16 -0.76 13.34 6.71
N VAL A 17 -0.20 13.59 5.53
CA VAL A 17 0.80 14.64 5.34
C VAL A 17 -0.01 15.93 5.19
N PRO A 18 -0.17 16.79 6.22
CA PRO A 18 -0.54 18.16 5.92
C PRO A 18 0.56 18.69 4.99
N LEU A 19 0.18 19.45 3.95
CA LEU A 19 1.07 20.20 3.07
C LEU A 19 1.84 21.26 3.89
N ARG A 20 2.66 20.80 4.83
CA ARG A 20 3.55 21.58 5.65
C ARG A 20 4.80 21.70 4.82
N ARG A 21 5.07 22.92 4.35
CA ARG A 21 6.30 23.33 3.70
C ARG A 21 7.48 22.72 4.47
N PHE A 22 8.13 21.71 3.88
CA PHE A 22 9.22 21.00 4.52
C PHE A 22 10.45 21.91 4.58
N TYR A 23 10.59 22.65 5.68
CA TYR A 23 11.90 23.16 6.11
C TYR A 23 12.40 22.22 7.20
N SER A 24 13.07 21.12 6.83
CA SER A 24 13.82 20.33 7.79
C SER A 24 15.27 20.80 7.79
N ALA A 25 15.62 21.68 8.71
CA ALA A 25 17.01 22.05 8.93
C ALA A 25 17.79 20.81 9.40
N SER A 26 18.69 20.31 8.54
CA SER A 26 20.06 19.85 8.80
C SER A 26 20.43 18.66 7.90
N GLY A 27 21.51 18.81 7.11
CA GLY A 27 22.15 17.75 6.31
C GLY A 27 21.70 17.66 4.85
N HIS A 28 22.60 18.03 3.93
CA HIS A 28 22.59 17.84 2.45
C HIS A 28 21.29 17.40 1.73
N ASN A 29 20.17 18.15 1.86
CA ASN A 29 19.03 18.29 0.90
C ASN A 29 17.76 18.81 1.60
N SER A 30 17.90 19.80 2.47
CA SER A 30 16.84 20.29 3.35
C SER A 30 15.75 21.15 2.69
N LEU A 31 15.89 21.50 1.40
CA LEU A 31 15.02 22.47 0.73
C LEU A 31 13.87 21.86 -0.08
N TYR A 32 13.96 20.58 -0.49
CA TYR A 32 12.98 19.94 -1.38
C TYR A 32 12.73 18.46 -1.04
N GLN A 33 12.63 18.11 0.24
CA GLN A 33 12.35 16.73 0.64
C GLN A 33 10.84 16.44 0.60
N PHE A 34 10.39 15.67 -0.40
CA PHE A 34 9.00 15.21 -0.51
C PHE A 34 8.77 13.86 0.20
N TRP A 35 9.74 12.95 0.12
CA TRP A 35 9.65 11.60 0.70
C TRP A 35 10.21 11.56 2.12
N THR A 36 9.58 10.80 3.02
CA THR A 36 10.16 10.52 4.33
C THR A 36 11.31 9.51 4.21
N HIS A 37 12.31 9.62 5.08
CA HIS A 37 13.39 8.62 5.18
C HIS A 37 12.92 7.30 5.81
N GLU A 38 11.75 7.31 6.46
CA GLU A 38 11.14 6.13 7.07
C GLU A 38 10.41 5.30 6.01
N ASN A 39 10.84 4.05 5.83
CA ASN A 39 10.13 3.01 5.07
C ASN A 39 10.00 1.77 5.96
N HIS A 40 8.83 1.12 5.94
CA HIS A 40 8.56 -0.11 6.67
C HIS A 40 8.27 -1.26 5.71
N ALA A 41 9.32 -1.77 5.06
CA ALA A 41 9.21 -3.00 4.30
C ALA A 41 9.02 -4.19 5.26
N GLU A 42 7.98 -5.00 5.02
CA GLU A 42 7.72 -6.24 5.74
C GLU A 42 7.74 -7.41 4.75
N ARG A 43 8.44 -8.49 5.11
CA ARG A 43 8.46 -9.70 4.29
C ARG A 43 7.11 -10.41 4.40
N ILE A 44 6.57 -10.81 3.26
CA ILE A 44 5.41 -11.69 3.16
C ILE A 44 5.85 -13.14 3.44
N TYR A 45 5.17 -13.83 4.36
CA TYR A 45 5.54 -15.18 4.78
C TYR A 45 4.38 -16.18 4.82
N SER A 46 3.13 -15.73 4.63
CA SER A 46 1.98 -16.63 4.57
C SER A 46 0.80 -16.00 3.82
N ASP A 47 -0.06 -16.84 3.27
CA ASP A 47 -1.29 -16.43 2.57
C ASP A 47 -2.18 -15.58 3.46
N LYS A 48 -2.40 -16.02 4.71
CA LYS A 48 -3.17 -15.27 5.72
C LYS A 48 -2.59 -13.87 5.97
N PHE A 49 -1.26 -13.75 5.97
CA PHE A 49 -0.61 -12.45 6.15
C PHE A 49 -0.83 -11.55 4.94
N ILE A 50 -0.81 -12.08 3.72
CA ILE A 50 -1.14 -11.32 2.51
C ILE A 50 -2.57 -10.82 2.56
N GLU A 51 -3.54 -11.70 2.83
CA GLU A 51 -4.97 -11.34 2.93
C GLU A 51 -5.18 -10.21 3.93
N GLN A 52 -4.56 -10.32 5.11
CA GLN A 52 -4.62 -9.29 6.13
C GLN A 52 -4.06 -7.94 5.63
N LYS A 53 -2.96 -7.94 4.88
CA LYS A 53 -2.35 -6.71 4.36
C LYS A 53 -3.17 -6.13 3.22
N ILE A 54 -3.73 -6.95 2.32
CA ILE A 54 -4.63 -6.50 1.25
C ILE A 54 -5.84 -5.78 1.86
N GLU A 55 -6.54 -6.42 2.80
CA GLU A 55 -7.68 -5.82 3.50
C GLU A 55 -7.28 -4.50 4.17
N TYR A 56 -6.15 -4.49 4.89
CA TYR A 56 -5.67 -3.29 5.54
C TYR A 56 -5.42 -2.14 4.55
N ILE A 57 -4.82 -2.42 3.39
CA ILE A 57 -4.54 -1.43 2.35
C ILE A 57 -5.84 -0.88 1.76
N HIS A 58 -6.80 -1.74 1.44
CA HIS A 58 -8.11 -1.34 0.91
C HIS A 58 -8.91 -0.52 1.91
N GLN A 59 -8.77 -0.78 3.21
CA GLN A 59 -9.44 0.00 4.27
C GLN A 59 -8.74 1.34 4.58
N ASN A 60 -7.50 1.58 4.13
CA ASN A 60 -6.79 2.83 4.46
C ASN A 60 -7.56 4.10 4.05
N PRO A 61 -8.16 4.20 2.85
CA PRO A 61 -8.96 5.37 2.46
C PRO A 61 -10.17 5.62 3.37
N VAL A 62 -10.84 4.56 3.84
CA VAL A 62 -11.98 4.64 4.76
C VAL A 62 -11.51 5.10 6.15
N ARG A 63 -10.43 4.50 6.65
CA ARG A 63 -9.83 4.87 7.94
C ARG A 63 -9.32 6.32 7.96
N ALA A 64 -8.84 6.81 6.82
CA ALA A 64 -8.47 8.20 6.62
C ALA A 64 -9.67 9.14 6.38
N SER A 65 -10.89 8.61 6.34
CA SER A 65 -12.14 9.35 6.08
C SER A 65 -12.18 10.06 4.72
N TYR A 66 -11.44 9.56 3.73
CA TYR A 66 -11.51 10.08 2.35
C TYR A 66 -12.75 9.57 1.61
N VAL A 67 -13.16 8.34 1.90
CA VAL A 67 -14.30 7.66 1.27
C VAL A 67 -15.11 6.90 2.31
N ARG A 68 -16.35 6.55 1.97
CA ARG A 68 -17.21 5.74 2.84
C ARG A 68 -16.98 4.25 2.65
N LEU A 69 -16.71 3.82 1.43
CA LEU A 69 -16.44 2.43 1.08
C LEU A 69 -15.03 2.29 0.46
N PRO A 70 -14.31 1.17 0.69
CA PRO A 70 -12.99 0.92 0.11
C PRO A 70 -12.95 1.06 -1.43
N GLU A 71 -13.96 0.53 -2.10
CA GLU A 71 -14.11 0.48 -3.56
C GLU A 71 -14.35 1.85 -4.21
N ASP A 72 -14.82 2.84 -3.45
CA ASP A 72 -15.04 4.21 -3.94
C ASP A 72 -13.70 4.94 -4.17
N PHE A 73 -12.59 4.44 -3.61
CA PHE A 73 -11.29 5.07 -3.80
C PHE A 73 -10.69 4.71 -5.15
N VAL A 74 -10.84 5.63 -6.10
CA VAL A 74 -10.45 5.51 -7.52
C VAL A 74 -9.01 4.99 -7.73
N PHE A 75 -8.08 5.37 -6.86
CA PHE A 75 -6.66 4.99 -6.98
C PHE A 75 -6.28 3.75 -6.14
N SER A 76 -7.26 2.93 -5.77
CA SER A 76 -7.06 1.65 -5.09
C SER A 76 -7.51 0.49 -5.98
N SER A 77 -6.88 -0.67 -5.82
CA SER A 77 -7.33 -1.91 -6.43
C SER A 77 -8.59 -2.51 -5.77
N ALA A 78 -9.11 -1.89 -4.71
CA ALA A 78 -10.31 -2.37 -4.00
C ALA A 78 -11.51 -2.62 -4.95
N SER A 79 -11.71 -1.74 -5.94
CA SER A 79 -12.74 -1.90 -6.97
C SER A 79 -12.55 -3.18 -7.80
N ASN A 80 -11.32 -3.49 -8.21
CA ASN A 80 -11.00 -4.73 -8.92
C ASN A 80 -11.35 -5.97 -8.06
N TYR A 81 -11.00 -5.97 -6.77
CA TYR A 81 -11.32 -7.07 -5.86
C TYR A 81 -12.82 -7.22 -5.62
N ALA A 82 -13.59 -6.13 -5.74
CA ALA A 82 -15.04 -6.13 -5.69
C ALA A 82 -15.73 -6.47 -7.03
N GLY A 83 -14.96 -6.71 -8.11
CA GLY A 83 -15.50 -6.93 -9.46
C GLY A 83 -16.18 -5.70 -10.06
N LEU A 84 -15.81 -4.50 -9.60
CA LEU A 84 -16.31 -3.22 -10.07
C LEU A 84 -15.37 -2.62 -11.11
N PRO A 85 -15.86 -1.71 -11.98
CA PRO A 85 -15.02 -0.98 -12.91
C PRO A 85 -13.88 -0.25 -12.19
N SER A 86 -12.68 -0.38 -12.73
CA SER A 86 -11.48 0.24 -12.17
C SER A 86 -10.74 1.05 -13.23
N VAL A 87 -9.88 1.98 -12.79
CA VAL A 87 -9.04 2.76 -13.72
C VAL A 87 -7.93 1.89 -14.32
N LEU A 88 -7.50 0.88 -13.58
CA LEU A 88 -6.45 -0.04 -13.98
C LEU A 88 -6.80 -1.44 -13.53
N GLU A 89 -6.90 -2.34 -14.51
CA GLU A 89 -7.11 -3.77 -14.30
C GLU A 89 -5.91 -4.38 -13.59
N VAL A 90 -6.17 -5.21 -12.58
CA VAL A 90 -5.12 -5.96 -11.87
C VAL A 90 -5.40 -7.45 -11.88
N GLU A 91 -4.33 -8.24 -11.88
CA GLU A 91 -4.44 -9.67 -11.62
C GLU A 91 -4.78 -9.90 -10.14
N ILE A 92 -5.96 -10.46 -9.89
CA ILE A 92 -6.41 -10.78 -8.54
C ILE A 92 -5.62 -11.97 -8.02
N MET A 93 -5.02 -11.81 -6.84
CA MET A 93 -4.30 -12.88 -6.18
C MET A 93 -5.30 -13.93 -5.68
N SER A 94 -5.41 -15.04 -6.40
CA SER A 94 -6.15 -16.22 -5.91
C SER A 94 -5.26 -17.06 -4.99
N LEU A 95 -5.44 -16.92 -3.68
CA LEU A 95 -4.76 -17.76 -2.70
C LEU A 95 -5.52 -19.09 -2.61
N ALA A 96 -5.15 -20.04 -3.46
CA ALA A 96 -5.68 -21.39 -3.41
C ALA A 96 -5.22 -22.03 -2.09
N ARG A 97 -6.11 -22.11 -1.10
CA ARG A 97 -5.88 -22.81 0.17
C ARG A 97 -5.51 -24.27 -0.12
N LYS A 98 -4.22 -24.58 -0.19
CA LYS A 98 -3.75 -25.97 -0.16
C LYS A 98 -3.84 -26.44 1.29
N THR A 99 -5.00 -26.93 1.69
CA THR A 99 -5.10 -27.78 2.88
C THR A 99 -4.32 -29.06 2.59
N ILE A 100 -3.09 -29.13 3.08
CA ILE A 100 -2.35 -30.39 3.17
C ILE A 100 -3.05 -31.19 4.27
N LYS A 101 -3.64 -32.33 3.89
CA LYS A 101 -4.18 -33.31 4.83
C LYS A 101 -3.05 -34.04 5.54
#